data_AF-A0A7S2GCX4-F1
#
_entry.id   AF-A0A7S2GCX4-F1
#
_cell.length_a   1.000
_cell.length_b   1.000
_cell.length_c   1.000
_cell.angle_alpha   90.00
_cell.angle_beta   90.00
_cell.angle_gamma   90.00
#
_symmetry.space_group_name_H-M   'P 1'
#
loop_
_entity.id
_entity.type
_entity.pdbx_description
1 polymer ?
#
loop_
_entity_poly.entity_id
_entity_poly.type
_entity_poly.pdbx_seq_one_letter_code
_entity_poly.pdbx_strand_id
1 'polypeptide(L)'
;QATLAFFNCTEELSGIASFLKIDPTTQCGTHMYREWFPYALAMVLVYPLGIPFLYFSFLWRHRDEIDPIVPSTGKRGRMIEDVTVSSISIRLDHITEHF
;
A
#
# COMPACT_ATOMS: atom_id res chain seq x y z
N GLN A 1 -1.72 27.77 -2.88
CA GLN A 1 -2.32 26.58 -3.52
C GLN A 1 -2.35 26.85 -5.03
N ALA A 2 -1.46 26.24 -5.82
CA ALA A 2 -1.41 26.38 -7.28
C ALA A 2 -0.60 25.23 -7.92
N THR A 3 -0.86 23.98 -7.51
CA THR A 3 -0.19 22.79 -8.06
C THR A 3 -0.70 22.40 -9.46
N LEU A 4 -1.82 22.97 -9.90
CA LEU A 4 -2.41 22.67 -11.20
C LEU A 4 -1.90 23.55 -12.35
N ALA A 5 -1.13 24.60 -12.07
CA ALA A 5 -0.58 25.50 -13.10
C ALA A 5 0.42 24.79 -14.04
N PHE A 6 1.02 23.68 -13.58
CA PHE A 6 1.89 22.82 -14.39
C PHE A 6 1.13 22.10 -15.51
N PHE A 7 -0.18 21.90 -15.36
CA PHE A 7 -1.02 21.22 -16.35
C PHE A 7 -1.68 22.22 -17.31
N ASN A 8 -0.89 23.07 -17.95
CA ASN A 8 -1.38 23.98 -18.98
C ASN A 8 -1.52 23.22 -20.31
N CYS A 9 -2.66 23.27 -20.98
CA CYS A 9 -2.87 22.60 -22.27
C CYS A 9 -2.71 23.59 -23.43
N THR A 10 -2.12 23.18 -24.54
CA THR A 10 -2.21 23.91 -25.81
C THR A 10 -3.31 23.31 -26.67
N GLU A 11 -4.19 24.17 -27.17
CA GLU A 11 -5.15 23.79 -28.21
C GLU A 11 -4.45 23.85 -29.56
N GLU A 12 -4.40 22.71 -30.27
CA GLU A 12 -3.96 22.69 -31.67
C GLU A 12 -5.16 22.46 -32.60
N LEU A 13 -5.30 23.39 -33.55
CA LEU A 13 -6.04 23.37 -34.82
C LEU A 13 -7.08 22.25 -35.03
N SER A 14 -8.20 22.27 -34.28
CA SER A 14 -9.54 21.76 -34.67
C SER A 14 -10.51 21.54 -33.49
N GLY A 15 -10.07 21.75 -32.24
CA GLY A 15 -10.96 21.68 -31.06
C GLY A 15 -11.32 20.25 -30.61
N ILE A 16 -10.64 19.23 -31.13
CA ILE A 16 -10.93 17.81 -30.87
C ILE A 16 -9.95 17.19 -29.85
N ALA A 17 -8.77 17.79 -29.64
CA ALA A 17 -7.78 17.29 -28.68
C ALA A 17 -6.98 18.44 -28.04
N SER A 18 -6.74 18.31 -26.72
CA SER A 18 -5.85 19.20 -25.95
C SER A 18 -4.62 18.42 -25.51
N PHE A 19 -3.43 18.93 -25.82
CA PHE A 19 -2.16 18.31 -25.40
C PHE A 19 -1.55 19.10 -24.24
N LEU A 20 -0.90 18.40 -23.32
CA LEU A 20 -0.18 19.03 -22.22
C LEU A 20 0.98 19.86 -22.78
N LYS A 21 0.96 21.17 -22.51
CA LYS A 21 2.05 22.09 -22.86
C LYS A 21 3.29 21.68 -22.09
N ILE A 22 4.35 21.36 -22.81
CA ILE A 22 5.64 21.06 -22.19
C ILE A 22 6.13 22.32 -21.46
N ASP A 23 6.56 22.17 -20.20
CA ASP A 23 7.14 23.27 -19.42
C ASP A 23 8.67 23.29 -19.61
N PRO A 24 9.21 24.25 -20.39
CA PRO A 24 10.64 24.32 -20.66
C PRO A 24 11.45 24.88 -19.47
N THR A 25 10.79 25.38 -18.41
CA THR A 25 11.49 25.88 -17.21
C THR A 25 12.08 24.73 -16.38
N THR A 26 11.54 23.53 -16.53
CA THR A 26 12.06 22.33 -15.87
C THR A 26 13.22 21.75 -16.67
N GLN A 27 14.44 22.23 -16.40
CA GLN A 27 15.65 21.74 -17.07
C GLN A 27 16.10 20.38 -16.48
N CYS A 28 15.88 19.30 -17.22
CA CYS A 28 16.22 17.93 -16.81
C CYS A 28 17.74 17.63 -16.66
N GLY A 29 18.62 18.55 -17.09
CA GLY A 29 20.08 18.37 -17.08
C GLY A 29 20.82 19.11 -15.96
N THR A 30 20.12 19.68 -14.98
CA THR A 30 20.76 20.48 -13.92
C THR A 30 21.50 19.58 -12.91
N HIS A 31 22.63 20.06 -12.38
CA HIS A 31 23.39 19.33 -11.36
C HIS A 31 22.53 19.04 -10.12
N MET A 32 21.68 19.99 -9.76
CA MET A 32 20.73 19.88 -8.65
C MET A 32 19.77 18.69 -8.84
N TYR A 33 19.19 18.50 -10.04
CA TYR A 33 18.31 17.36 -10.31
C TYR A 33 19.03 16.02 -10.06
N ARG A 34 20.29 15.90 -10.49
CA ARG A 34 21.09 14.69 -10.32
C ARG A 34 21.40 14.38 -8.86
N GLU A 35 21.59 15.40 -8.03
CA GLU A 35 21.85 15.23 -6.58
C GLU A 35 20.59 14.81 -5.82
N TRP A 36 19.41 15.32 -6.21
CA TRP A 36 18.13 15.00 -5.55
C TRP A 36 17.48 13.71 -6.04
N PHE A 37 17.80 13.25 -7.25
CA PHE A 37 17.29 12.01 -7.82
C PHE A 37 17.41 10.78 -6.89
N PRO A 38 18.57 10.46 -6.27
CA PRO A 38 18.67 9.32 -5.37
C PRO A 38 17.80 9.46 -4.11
N TYR A 39 17.63 10.68 -3.59
CA TYR A 39 16.74 10.95 -2.47
C TYR A 39 15.27 10.69 -2.84
N ALA A 40 14.83 11.17 -4.01
CA ALA A 40 13.48 10.93 -4.50
C ALA A 40 13.21 9.44 -4.70
N LEU A 41 14.18 8.70 -5.27
CA LEU A 41 14.08 7.25 -5.43
C LEU A 41 13.96 6.53 -4.07
N ALA A 42 14.76 6.94 -3.09
CA ALA A 42 14.68 6.38 -1.74
C ALA A 42 13.29 6.59 -1.12
N MET A 43 12.70 7.79 -1.26
CA MET A 43 11.35 8.07 -0.76
C MET A 43 10.26 7.22 -1.42
N VAL A 44 10.38 6.91 -2.71
CA VAL A 44 9.46 5.98 -3.41
C VAL A 44 9.56 4.57 -2.82
N LEU A 45 10.76 4.13 -2.42
CA LEU A 45 10.98 2.81 -1.81
C LEU A 45 10.51 2.73 -0.35
N VAL A 46 10.37 3.85 0.35
CA VAL A 46 9.84 3.89 1.73
C VAL A 46 8.43 3.29 1.79
N TYR A 47 7.59 3.52 0.78
CA TYR A 47 6.22 3.02 0.78
C TYR A 47 6.14 1.48 0.70
N PRO A 48 6.74 0.80 -0.30
CA PRO A 48 6.70 -0.65 -0.39
C PRO A 48 7.62 -1.38 0.59
N LEU A 49 8.71 -0.78 1.07
CA LEU A 49 9.69 -1.47 1.93
C LEU A 49 9.70 -0.94 3.37
N GLY A 50 9.66 0.38 3.54
CA GLY A 50 9.76 1.02 4.85
C GLY A 50 8.58 0.69 5.75
N ILE A 51 7.35 0.79 5.23
CA ILE A 51 6.14 0.49 6.01
C ILE A 51 6.12 -1.00 6.45
N PRO A 52 6.29 -2.00 5.55
CA PRO A 52 6.34 -3.39 5.99
C PRO A 52 7.47 -3.68 6.97
N PHE A 53 8.65 -3.09 6.76
CA PHE A 53 9.78 -3.28 7.66
C PHE A 53 9.50 -2.71 9.06
N LEU A 54 8.87 -1.53 9.14
CA LEU A 54 8.49 -0.93 10.41
C LEU A 54 7.50 -1.83 11.15
N TYR A 55 6.42 -2.28 10.51
CA TYR A 55 5.48 -3.20 11.13
C TYR A 55 6.14 -4.51 11.57
N PHE A 56 6.98 -5.08 10.71
CA PHE A 56 7.74 -6.29 11.03
C PHE A 56 8.62 -6.09 12.29
N SER A 57 9.32 -4.96 12.39
CA SER A 57 10.16 -4.67 13.55
C SER A 57 9.36 -4.57 14.86
N PHE A 58 8.19 -3.92 14.82
CA PHE A 58 7.31 -3.80 15.98
C PHE A 58 6.73 -5.15 16.39
N LEU A 59 6.24 -5.93 15.43
CA LEU A 59 5.75 -7.30 15.64
C LEU A 59 6.83 -8.18 16.27
N TRP A 60 8.07 -8.09 15.79
CA TRP A 60 9.17 -8.90 16.30
C TRP A 60 9.57 -8.50 17.73
N ARG A 61 9.55 -7.20 18.03
CA ARG A 61 9.89 -6.67 19.36
C ARG A 61 8.84 -7.01 20.42
N HIS A 62 7.55 -6.99 20.05
CA HIS A 62 6.43 -7.25 20.96
C HIS A 62 5.85 -8.66 20.82
N ARG A 63 6.57 -9.58 20.17
CA ARG A 63 6.08 -10.94 19.89
C ARG A 63 5.64 -11.70 21.15
N ASP A 64 6.33 -11.47 22.27
CA ASP A 64 6.08 -12.18 23.52
C ASP A 64 4.85 -11.61 24.27
N GLU A 65 4.46 -10.37 23.94
CA GLU A 65 3.26 -9.70 24.45
C GLU A 65 2.02 -10.00 23.59
N ILE A 66 2.21 -10.16 22.27
CA ILE A 66 1.15 -10.47 21.31
C ILE A 66 0.71 -11.95 21.42
N ASP A 67 1.65 -12.85 21.70
CA ASP A 67 1.38 -14.29 21.81
C ASP A 67 1.75 -14.82 23.21
N PRO A 68 1.01 -14.39 24.26
CA PRO A 68 1.27 -14.85 25.61
C PRO A 68 0.87 -16.32 25.75
N ILE A 69 1.60 -17.03 26.60
CA ILE A 69 1.27 -18.40 26.97
C ILE A 69 0.07 -18.34 27.93
N VAL A 70 -1.06 -18.91 27.52
CA VAL A 70 -2.25 -18.96 28.37
C VAL A 70 -2.01 -19.91 29.54
N PRO A 71 -2.14 -19.45 30.81
CA PRO A 71 -1.78 -20.24 31.98
C PRO A 71 -2.69 -21.46 32.19
N SER A 72 -3.91 -21.47 31.64
CA SER A 72 -4.85 -22.58 31.74
C SER A 72 -4.48 -23.78 30.86
N THR A 73 -3.74 -23.56 29.78
CA THR A 73 -3.53 -24.54 28.70
C THR A 73 -2.06 -24.75 28.35
N GLY A 74 -1.16 -23.88 28.82
CA GLY A 74 0.28 -23.97 28.55
C GLY A 74 0.64 -23.82 27.06
N LYS A 75 -0.28 -23.31 26.25
CA LYS A 75 -0.13 -23.13 24.80
C LYS A 75 -0.05 -21.64 24.46
N ARG A 76 0.56 -21.33 23.30
CA ARG A 76 0.55 -20.01 22.67
C ARG A 76 -0.89 -19.60 22.32
N GLY A 77 -1.27 -18.36 22.65
CA GLY A 77 -2.62 -17.83 22.52
C GLY A 77 -3.07 -17.50 21.09
N ARG A 78 -2.24 -17.76 20.07
CA ARG A 78 -2.62 -17.61 18.66
C ARG A 78 -4.01 -18.23 18.39
N MET A 79 -4.97 -17.43 17.93
CA MET A 79 -6.25 -17.93 17.42
C MET A 79 -5.95 -18.96 16.32
N ILE A 80 -6.11 -20.23 16.65
CA ILE A 80 -6.38 -21.26 15.66
C ILE A 80 -7.85 -21.03 15.34
N GLU A 81 -8.13 -20.40 14.20
CA GLU A 81 -9.46 -20.44 13.64
C GLU A 81 -9.79 -21.92 13.43
N ASP A 82 -10.82 -22.40 14.12
CA ASP A 82 -11.36 -23.74 13.89
C ASP A 82 -11.85 -23.79 12.43
N VAL A 83 -10.98 -24.28 11.54
CA VAL A 83 -11.19 -24.47 10.08
C VAL A 83 -12.49 -25.24 9.78
N THR A 84 -13.09 -25.88 10.79
CA THR A 84 -14.33 -26.63 10.73
C THR A 84 -15.58 -25.76 10.65
N VAL A 85 -15.59 -24.51 11.12
CA VAL A 85 -16.84 -23.70 11.15
C VAL A 85 -17.12 -22.99 9.82
N SER A 86 -16.09 -22.59 9.07
CA SER A 86 -16.26 -21.84 7.80
C SER A 86 -16.62 -22.73 6.60
N SER A 87 -16.15 -23.99 6.57
CA SER A 87 -16.42 -24.91 5.45
C SER A 87 -17.76 -25.64 5.56
N ILE A 88 -18.30 -25.79 6.78
CA ILE A 88 -19.56 -26.49 7.04
C ILE A 88 -20.75 -25.51 7.01
N SER A 89 -20.61 -24.26 7.47
CA SER A 89 -21.70 -23.27 7.47
C SER A 89 -22.13 -22.88 6.05
N ILE A 90 -21.17 -22.55 5.17
CA ILE A 90 -21.45 -22.18 3.77
C ILE A 90 -22.18 -23.30 3.01
N ARG A 91 -21.89 -24.57 3.34
CA ARG A 91 -22.48 -25.74 2.67
C ARG A 91 -23.86 -26.11 3.23
N LEU A 92 -24.16 -25.80 4.49
CA LEU A 92 -25.48 -26.08 5.08
C LEU A 92 -26.54 -25.07 4.62
N ASP A 93 -26.20 -23.78 4.53
CA ASP A 93 -27.13 -22.74 4.07
C ASP A 93 -27.62 -23.02 2.64
N HIS A 94 -26.73 -23.49 1.76
CA HIS A 94 -27.07 -23.81 0.36
C HIS A 94 -27.91 -25.10 0.20
N ILE A 95 -27.89 -26.02 1.17
CA ILE A 95 -28.68 -27.26 1.09
C ILE A 95 -30.10 -27.04 1.64
N THR A 96 -30.27 -26.16 2.63
CA THR A 96 -31.59 -25.85 3.22
C THR A 96 -32.47 -24.96 2.36
N GLU A 97 -31.92 -24.21 1.39
CA GLU A 97 -32.76 -23.47 0.42
C GLU A 97 -33.27 -24.35 -0.74
N HIS A 98 -32.83 -25.60 -0.83
CA HIS A 98 -33.18 -26.52 -1.92
C HIS A 98 -34.11 -27.69 -1.51
N PHE A 99 -34.70 -27.65 -0.31
CA PHE A 99 -35.69 -28.63 0.16
C PHE A 99 -36.91 -27.96 0.81
#